data_AF-A0A3B8MS76-F1
#
_entry.id   AF-A0A3B8MS76-F1
#
_cell.length_a   1.000
_cell.length_b   1.000
_cell.length_c   1.000
_cell.angle_alpha   90.00
_cell.angle_beta   90.00
_cell.angle_gamma   90.00
#
_symmetry.space_group_name_H-M   'P 1'
#
loop_
_entity.id
_entity.type
_entity.pdbx_description
1 polymer ?
#
loop_
_entity_poly.entity_id
_entity_poly.type
_entity_poly.pdbx_seq_one_letter_code
_entity_poly.pdbx_strand_id
1 'polypeptide(L)'
;MRRLVLWVVAGVGSVLLGSSIVVESLRDAFRRMRFFAHPHHQKNRIQGQAQLQKDVHLLERALSLPEPRRPFGAVVTQRILQTIEDFGAVVPVELLAQAERALEDRLQWNEHGIRPGPVGTKPEREGETILSTRRSVRSFVEGEVPTAQELEKIIELAAWAPSVSNTQSWRVR
;
A
#
# COMPACT_ATOMS: atom_id res chain seq x y z
N MET A 1 -47.91 49.12 21.75
CA MET A 1 -48.30 47.71 21.47
C MET A 1 -47.81 47.29 20.08
N ARG A 2 -46.58 46.78 19.93
CA ARG A 2 -46.06 46.19 18.67
C ARG A 2 -44.85 45.30 18.95
N ARG A 3 -45.04 44.04 19.35
CA ARG A 3 -44.02 42.97 19.30
C ARG A 3 -44.69 41.59 19.43
N LEU A 4 -45.21 41.02 18.34
CA LEU A 4 -45.64 39.60 18.33
C LEU A 4 -45.97 39.06 16.91
N VAL A 5 -45.06 39.17 15.93
CA VAL A 5 -45.30 38.56 14.58
C VAL A 5 -44.05 37.91 13.95
N LEU A 6 -42.96 37.67 14.67
CA LEU A 6 -41.69 37.25 14.03
C LEU A 6 -41.12 35.86 14.37
N TRP A 7 -41.94 34.92 14.87
CA TRP A 7 -41.42 33.58 15.24
C TRP A 7 -42.01 32.38 14.47
N VAL A 8 -42.99 32.56 13.57
CA VAL A 8 -43.63 31.40 12.90
C VAL A 8 -42.97 31.03 11.56
N VAL A 9 -42.19 31.93 10.94
CA VAL A 9 -41.66 31.67 9.58
C VAL A 9 -40.34 30.88 9.58
N ALA A 10 -39.61 30.82 10.70
CA ALA A 10 -38.34 30.10 10.78
C ALA A 10 -38.48 28.57 10.88
N GLY A 11 -39.66 28.06 11.27
CA GLY A 11 -39.89 26.62 11.47
C GLY A 11 -40.22 25.83 10.20
N VAL A 12 -40.79 26.47 9.18
CA VAL A 12 -41.31 25.78 7.98
C VAL A 12 -40.22 25.59 6.91
N GLY A 13 -39.25 26.50 6.83
CA GLY A 13 -38.12 26.39 5.89
C GLY A 13 -37.15 25.26 6.22
N SER A 14 -36.97 24.91 7.50
CA SER A 14 -36.04 23.85 7.92
C SER A 14 -36.57 22.43 7.64
N VAL A 15 -37.89 22.26 7.59
CA VAL A 15 -38.53 20.95 7.34
C VAL A 15 -38.49 20.58 5.86
N LEU A 16 -38.60 21.58 4.96
CA LEU A 16 -38.55 21.37 3.51
C LEU A 16 -37.12 21.12 2.97
N LEU A 17 -36.09 21.68 3.62
CA LEU A 17 -34.69 21.37 3.31
C LEU A 17 -34.27 19.99 3.81
N GLY A 18 -34.75 19.58 4.98
CA GLY A 18 -34.46 18.26 5.55
C GLY A 18 -35.03 17.10 4.72
N SER A 19 -36.25 17.26 4.19
CA SER A 19 -36.88 16.25 3.32
C SER A 19 -36.19 16.11 1.96
N SER A 20 -35.69 17.21 1.39
CA SER A 20 -34.91 17.18 0.14
C SER A 20 -33.59 16.40 0.29
N ILE A 21 -32.88 16.58 1.41
CA ILE A 21 -31.62 15.89 1.66
C ILE A 21 -31.85 14.39 1.86
N VAL A 22 -32.91 14.01 2.60
CA VAL A 22 -33.25 12.60 2.81
C VAL A 22 -33.61 11.91 1.48
N VAL A 23 -34.41 12.57 0.63
CA VAL A 23 -34.78 12.01 -0.68
C VAL A 23 -33.57 11.87 -1.60
N GLU A 24 -32.67 12.86 -1.65
CA GLU A 24 -31.47 12.77 -2.48
C GLU A 24 -30.47 11.74 -1.92
N SER A 25 -30.36 11.59 -0.60
CA SER A 25 -29.55 10.55 0.04
C SER A 25 -30.06 9.13 -0.26
N LEU A 26 -31.39 8.94 -0.22
CA LEU A 26 -32.02 7.67 -0.59
C LEU A 26 -31.85 7.37 -2.08
N ARG A 27 -32.00 8.38 -2.94
CA ARG A 27 -31.78 8.24 -4.38
C ARG A 27 -30.33 7.91 -4.69
N ASP A 28 -29.38 8.56 -4.01
CA ASP A 28 -27.96 8.28 -4.16
C ASP A 28 -27.60 6.88 -3.65
N ALA A 29 -28.15 6.45 -2.50
CA ALA A 29 -28.01 5.08 -2.01
C ALA A 29 -28.55 4.05 -3.02
N PHE A 30 -29.68 4.34 -3.67
CA PHE A 30 -30.26 3.47 -4.70
C PHE A 30 -29.40 3.40 -5.95
N ARG A 31 -28.89 4.55 -6.44
CA ARG A 31 -27.91 4.59 -7.54
C ARG A 31 -26.66 3.81 -7.15
N ARG A 32 -26.15 4.01 -5.94
CA ARG A 32 -24.95 3.34 -5.45
C ARG A 32 -25.15 1.83 -5.40
N MET A 33 -26.28 1.35 -4.89
CA MET A 33 -26.60 -0.08 -4.94
C MET A 33 -26.69 -0.57 -6.38
N ARG A 34 -27.42 0.12 -7.27
CA ARG A 34 -27.58 -0.32 -8.67
C ARG A 34 -26.26 -0.41 -9.44
N PHE A 35 -25.35 0.55 -9.24
CA PHE A 35 -24.11 0.64 -10.03
C PHE A 35 -22.89 0.04 -9.33
N PHE A 36 -22.88 -0.05 -8.00
CA PHE A 36 -21.73 -0.51 -7.23
C PHE A 36 -22.00 -1.76 -6.38
N ALA A 37 -23.24 -2.24 -6.24
CA ALA A 37 -23.51 -3.58 -5.71
C ALA A 37 -23.30 -4.63 -6.81
N HIS A 38 -22.11 -4.66 -7.40
CA HIS A 38 -21.71 -5.81 -8.18
C HIS A 38 -21.35 -6.92 -7.19
N PRO A 39 -21.91 -8.14 -7.32
CA PRO A 39 -21.44 -9.27 -6.55
C PRO A 39 -19.94 -9.45 -6.82
N HIS A 40 -19.17 -9.73 -5.77
CA HIS A 40 -17.77 -10.09 -5.93
C HIS A 40 -17.69 -11.29 -6.88
N HIS A 41 -17.26 -11.05 -8.12
CA HIS A 41 -16.99 -12.13 -9.06
C HIS A 41 -15.90 -13.04 -8.46
N GLN A 42 -16.04 -14.35 -8.69
CA GLN A 42 -14.96 -15.28 -8.39
C GLN A 42 -13.69 -14.79 -9.09
N LYS A 43 -12.63 -14.61 -8.30
CA LYS A 43 -11.36 -14.14 -8.83
C LYS A 43 -10.83 -15.18 -9.81
N ASN A 44 -10.48 -14.74 -11.01
CA ASN A 44 -9.76 -15.59 -11.95
C ASN A 44 -8.27 -15.69 -11.55
N ARG A 45 -7.54 -16.68 -12.09
CA ARG A 45 -6.18 -17.02 -11.63
C ARG A 45 -5.23 -15.81 -11.55
N ILE A 46 -5.32 -14.91 -12.54
CA ILE A 46 -4.46 -13.71 -12.65
C ILE A 46 -4.76 -12.75 -11.51
N GLN A 47 -6.05 -12.59 -11.18
CA GLN A 47 -6.46 -11.77 -10.03
C GLN A 47 -6.06 -12.41 -8.71
N GLY A 48 -6.12 -13.75 -8.58
CA GLY A 48 -5.63 -14.49 -7.41
C GLY A 48 -4.13 -14.26 -7.18
N GLN A 49 -3.31 -14.47 -8.21
CA GLN A 49 -1.87 -14.23 -8.17
C GLN A 49 -1.54 -12.76 -7.83
N ALA A 50 -2.21 -11.81 -8.49
CA ALA A 50 -2.02 -10.39 -8.21
C ALA A 50 -2.46 -10.00 -6.79
N GLN A 51 -3.51 -10.64 -6.25
CA GLN A 51 -3.94 -10.46 -4.87
C GLN A 51 -2.87 -10.97 -3.89
N LEU A 52 -2.38 -12.19 -4.11
CA LEU A 52 -1.33 -12.79 -3.28
C LEU A 52 -0.10 -11.89 -3.23
N GLN A 53 0.40 -11.46 -4.38
CA GLN A 53 1.56 -10.57 -4.44
C GLN A 53 1.34 -9.25 -3.68
N LYS A 54 0.15 -8.62 -3.85
CA LYS A 54 -0.19 -7.40 -3.09
C LYS A 54 -0.20 -7.64 -1.59
N ASP A 55 -0.74 -8.77 -1.15
CA ASP A 55 -0.87 -9.09 0.27
C ASP A 55 0.46 -9.41 0.93
N VAL A 56 1.34 -10.14 0.22
CA VAL A 56 2.73 -10.34 0.63
C VAL A 56 3.42 -9.00 0.84
N HIS A 57 3.36 -8.11 -0.15
CA HIS A 57 3.97 -6.78 -0.03
C HIS A 57 3.38 -5.92 1.09
N LEU A 58 2.09 -6.09 1.44
CA LEU A 58 1.50 -5.38 2.58
C LEU A 58 2.14 -5.81 3.90
N LEU A 59 2.41 -7.11 4.08
CA LEU A 59 3.09 -7.62 5.27
C LEU A 59 4.54 -7.13 5.34
N GLU A 60 5.30 -7.27 4.25
CA GLU A 60 6.68 -6.80 4.15
C GLU A 60 6.79 -5.29 4.45
N ARG A 61 5.87 -4.50 3.87
CA ARG A 61 5.86 -3.05 4.08
C ARG A 61 5.60 -2.68 5.54
N ALA A 62 4.71 -3.41 6.21
CA ALA A 62 4.45 -3.18 7.63
C ALA A 62 5.69 -3.47 8.49
N LEU A 63 6.42 -4.55 8.22
CA LEU A 63 7.68 -4.87 8.92
C LEU A 63 8.82 -3.88 8.62
N SER A 64 8.76 -3.19 7.48
CA SER A 64 9.75 -2.17 7.11
C SER A 64 9.58 -0.82 7.80
N LEU A 65 8.52 -0.63 8.60
CA LEU A 65 8.30 0.60 9.36
C LEU A 65 9.33 0.76 10.49
N PRO A 66 9.67 1.98 10.93
CA PRO A 66 10.56 2.20 12.07
C PRO A 66 10.04 1.53 13.34
N GLU A 67 8.73 1.62 13.58
CA GLU A 67 8.04 0.98 14.71
C GLU A 67 6.81 0.19 14.19
N PRO A 68 6.99 -1.06 13.72
CA PRO A 68 5.89 -1.89 13.25
C PRO A 68 4.93 -2.18 14.39
N ARG A 69 3.62 -2.03 14.13
CA ARG A 69 2.58 -2.35 15.12
C ARG A 69 2.64 -3.84 15.47
N ARG A 70 2.32 -4.19 16.71
CA ARG A 70 2.30 -5.58 17.20
C ARG A 70 1.08 -5.80 18.10
N PRO A 71 0.17 -6.75 17.78
CA PRO A 71 0.15 -7.58 16.58
C PRO A 71 -0.35 -6.82 15.33
N PHE A 72 -0.04 -7.32 14.13
CA PHE A 72 -0.60 -6.80 12.88
C PHE A 72 -0.93 -7.88 11.84
N GLY A 73 -1.66 -7.49 10.78
CA GLY A 73 -1.80 -8.27 9.56
C GLY A 73 -2.76 -9.47 9.59
N ALA A 74 -3.57 -9.66 10.64
CA ALA A 74 -4.44 -10.84 10.79
C ALA A 74 -5.37 -11.09 9.58
N VAL A 75 -6.05 -10.03 9.11
CA VAL A 75 -6.95 -10.10 7.93
C VAL A 75 -6.17 -10.43 6.65
N VAL A 76 -4.99 -9.85 6.49
CA VAL A 76 -4.13 -10.08 5.32
C VAL A 76 -3.62 -11.52 5.32
N THR A 77 -3.20 -12.05 6.47
CA THR A 77 -2.80 -13.45 6.64
C THR A 77 -3.90 -14.41 6.24
N GLN A 78 -5.13 -14.21 6.73
CA GLN A 78 -6.26 -15.06 6.33
C GLN A 78 -6.48 -15.04 4.80
N ARG A 79 -6.38 -13.85 4.19
CA ARG A 79 -6.53 -13.71 2.74
C ARG A 79 -5.41 -14.39 1.94
N ILE A 80 -4.16 -14.33 2.43
CA ILE A 80 -3.03 -15.05 1.84
C ILE A 80 -3.29 -16.56 1.88
N LEU A 81 -3.65 -17.09 3.06
CA LEU A 81 -3.92 -18.52 3.23
C LEU A 81 -5.05 -19.01 2.33
N GLN A 82 -6.16 -18.26 2.27
CA GLN A 82 -7.26 -18.59 1.35
C GLN A 82 -6.81 -18.58 -0.11
N THR A 83 -6.00 -17.59 -0.51
CA THR A 83 -5.53 -17.48 -1.90
C THR A 83 -4.58 -18.64 -2.26
N ILE A 84 -3.76 -19.11 -1.30
CA ILE A 84 -2.90 -20.28 -1.48
C ILE A 84 -3.75 -21.56 -1.57
N GLU A 85 -4.80 -21.70 -0.75
CA GLU A 85 -5.73 -22.83 -0.85
C GLU A 85 -6.44 -22.87 -2.20
N ASP A 86 -6.98 -21.74 -2.65
CA ASP A 86 -7.76 -21.65 -3.89
C ASP A 86 -6.90 -21.80 -5.16
N PHE A 87 -5.66 -21.28 -5.14
CA PHE A 87 -4.84 -21.12 -6.35
C PHE A 87 -3.40 -21.66 -6.24
N GLY A 88 -2.99 -22.25 -5.12
CA GLY A 88 -1.59 -22.62 -4.85
C GLY A 88 -0.95 -23.48 -5.93
N ALA A 89 -1.71 -24.42 -6.52
CA ALA A 89 -1.22 -25.30 -7.58
C ALA A 89 -0.79 -24.57 -8.88
N VAL A 90 -1.25 -23.33 -9.09
CA VAL A 90 -0.99 -22.55 -10.31
C VAL A 90 -0.16 -21.28 -10.07
N VAL A 91 0.10 -20.94 -8.80
CA VAL A 91 0.93 -19.80 -8.44
C VAL A 91 2.41 -20.15 -8.66
N PRO A 92 3.25 -19.22 -9.19
CA PRO A 92 4.69 -19.46 -9.30
C PRO A 92 5.31 -19.85 -7.96
N VAL A 93 6.19 -20.86 -7.98
CA VAL A 93 6.82 -21.41 -6.77
C VAL A 93 7.57 -20.32 -5.98
N GLU A 94 8.14 -19.35 -6.66
CA GLU A 94 8.86 -18.24 -6.06
C GLU A 94 7.93 -17.32 -5.27
N LEU A 95 6.71 -17.10 -5.76
CA LEU A 95 5.71 -16.28 -5.08
C LEU A 95 5.11 -17.01 -3.87
N LEU A 96 4.95 -18.34 -3.94
CA LEU A 96 4.58 -19.15 -2.79
C LEU A 96 5.64 -19.08 -1.69
N ALA A 97 6.91 -19.27 -2.05
CA ALA A 97 8.03 -19.16 -1.11
C ALA A 97 8.13 -17.76 -0.48
N GLN A 98 7.85 -16.70 -1.24
CA GLN A 98 7.76 -15.34 -0.70
C GLN A 98 6.59 -15.18 0.28
N ALA A 99 5.43 -15.77 -0.03
CA ALA A 99 4.27 -15.72 0.86
C ALA A 99 4.52 -16.45 2.18
N GLU A 100 5.09 -17.64 2.14
CA GLU A 100 5.49 -18.42 3.32
C GLU A 100 6.45 -17.63 4.20
N ARG A 101 7.51 -17.05 3.60
CA ARG A 101 8.48 -16.23 4.32
C ARG A 101 7.83 -15.00 4.96
N ALA A 102 6.97 -14.28 4.24
CA ALA A 102 6.30 -13.11 4.78
C ALA A 102 5.35 -13.45 5.94
N LEU A 103 4.72 -14.64 5.91
CA LEU A 103 3.91 -15.15 7.02
C LEU A 103 4.76 -15.52 8.24
N GLU A 104 5.90 -16.18 8.02
CA GLU A 104 6.86 -16.53 9.07
C GLU A 104 7.46 -15.28 9.73
N ASP A 105 7.94 -14.33 8.94
CA ASP A 105 8.50 -13.06 9.44
C ASP A 105 7.47 -12.28 10.27
N ARG A 106 6.22 -12.26 9.80
CA ARG A 106 5.10 -11.68 10.55
C ARG A 106 4.89 -12.41 11.88
N LEU A 107 4.91 -13.74 11.88
CA LEU A 107 4.72 -14.56 13.08
C LEU A 107 5.83 -14.27 14.10
N GLN A 108 7.10 -14.32 13.66
CA GLN A 108 8.27 -13.99 14.47
C GLN A 108 8.18 -12.59 15.08
N TRP A 109 7.74 -11.60 14.31
CA TRP A 109 7.50 -10.26 14.87
C TRP A 109 6.36 -10.26 15.89
N ASN A 110 5.21 -10.87 15.57
CA ASN A 110 4.04 -10.86 16.44
C ASN A 110 4.23 -11.67 17.73
N GLU A 111 5.00 -12.74 17.72
CA GLU A 111 5.21 -13.64 18.87
C GLU A 111 6.48 -13.31 19.66
N HIS A 112 7.54 -12.88 18.98
CA HIS A 112 8.85 -12.67 19.61
C HIS A 112 9.39 -11.25 19.44
N GLY A 113 8.83 -10.43 18.55
CA GLY A 113 9.34 -9.07 18.28
C GLY A 113 10.64 -9.08 17.50
N ILE A 114 10.93 -10.20 16.82
CA ILE A 114 12.14 -10.37 16.02
C ILE A 114 11.81 -9.94 14.59
N ARG A 115 12.68 -9.11 14.01
CA ARG A 115 12.55 -8.72 12.60
C ARG A 115 13.28 -9.69 11.68
N PRO A 116 12.84 -9.82 10.42
CA PRO A 116 13.60 -10.54 9.41
C PRO A 116 15.01 -9.96 9.28
N GLY A 117 15.98 -10.87 9.31
CA GLY A 117 17.37 -10.56 9.02
C GLY A 117 17.62 -10.37 7.51
N PRO A 118 18.79 -9.82 7.14
CA PRO A 118 19.15 -9.68 5.73
C PRO A 118 19.28 -11.06 5.07
N VAL A 119 18.54 -11.26 3.98
CA VAL A 119 18.75 -12.42 3.09
C VAL A 119 20.05 -12.16 2.31
N GLY A 120 21.12 -12.81 2.74
CA GLY A 120 22.44 -12.66 2.13
C GLY A 120 22.68 -13.66 1.03
N THR A 121 22.71 -13.22 -0.22
CA THR A 121 23.55 -13.85 -1.24
C THR A 121 24.90 -13.14 -1.21
N LYS A 122 26.00 -13.89 -1.11
CA LYS A 122 27.34 -13.29 -1.20
C LYS A 122 27.58 -12.90 -2.66
N PRO A 123 27.83 -11.61 -2.95
CA PRO A 123 28.21 -11.21 -4.30
C PRO A 123 29.59 -11.78 -4.64
N GLU A 124 29.76 -12.27 -5.87
CA GLU A 124 31.06 -12.78 -6.34
C GLU A 124 31.95 -11.63 -6.84
N ARG A 125 31.35 -10.53 -7.30
CA ARG A 125 32.05 -9.33 -7.79
C ARG A 125 31.62 -8.07 -7.06
N GLU A 126 32.52 -7.09 -7.01
CA GLU A 126 32.27 -5.81 -6.34
C GLU A 126 31.02 -5.10 -6.88
N GLY A 127 30.84 -5.02 -8.21
CA GLY A 127 29.65 -4.41 -8.82
C GLY A 127 28.33 -5.15 -8.55
N GLU A 128 28.39 -6.47 -8.33
CA GLU A 128 27.21 -7.27 -7.98
C GLU A 128 26.78 -7.04 -6.53
N THR A 129 27.69 -6.55 -5.68
CA THR A 129 27.37 -6.18 -4.30
C THR A 129 26.28 -5.13 -4.28
N ILE A 130 26.42 -4.07 -5.07
CA ILE A 130 25.42 -2.99 -5.10
C ILE A 130 24.06 -3.54 -5.55
N LEU A 131 24.02 -4.39 -6.58
CA LEU A 131 22.77 -4.95 -7.10
C LEU A 131 22.12 -5.95 -6.14
N SER A 132 22.92 -6.83 -5.52
CA SER A 132 22.43 -7.91 -4.65
C SER A 132 22.07 -7.42 -3.24
N THR A 133 22.74 -6.37 -2.74
CA THR A 133 22.51 -5.82 -1.40
C THR A 133 21.55 -4.63 -1.39
N ARG A 134 21.28 -3.98 -2.52
CA ARG A 134 20.32 -2.88 -2.58
C ARG A 134 18.96 -3.33 -2.04
N ARG A 135 18.42 -2.54 -1.10
CA ARG A 135 17.04 -2.68 -0.60
C ARG A 135 16.30 -1.35 -0.73
N SER A 136 14.98 -1.42 -0.80
CA SER A 136 14.14 -0.23 -0.68
C SER A 136 14.03 0.15 0.79
N VAL A 137 14.72 1.21 1.21
CA VAL A 137 14.70 1.73 2.59
C VAL A 137 13.52 2.70 2.75
N ARG A 138 12.76 2.56 3.85
CA ARG A 138 11.58 3.40 4.15
C ARG A 138 11.67 4.12 5.49
N SER A 139 12.74 3.91 6.24
CA SER A 139 13.06 4.56 7.49
C SER A 139 14.53 4.94 7.44
N PHE A 140 14.83 6.23 7.58
CA PHE A 140 16.19 6.73 7.64
C PHE A 140 16.52 7.01 9.11
N VAL A 141 17.74 6.68 9.53
CA VAL A 141 18.23 7.09 10.85
C VAL A 141 18.54 8.58 10.83
N GLU A 142 18.35 9.27 11.95
CA GLU A 142 18.92 10.60 12.12
C GLU A 142 20.44 10.47 12.09
N GLY A 143 21.09 11.19 11.19
CA GLY A 143 22.52 11.02 10.95
C GLY A 143 23.02 11.85 9.79
N GLU A 144 24.19 11.47 9.30
CA GLU A 144 24.86 12.14 8.18
C GLU A 144 23.98 12.09 6.93
N VAL A 145 23.62 13.27 6.47
CA VAL A 145 22.99 13.49 5.17
C VAL A 145 24.10 13.85 4.19
N PRO A 146 24.08 13.33 2.94
CA PRO A 146 25.07 13.70 1.94
C PRO A 146 25.17 15.22 1.79
N THR A 147 26.40 15.71 1.71
CA THR A 147 26.71 17.12 1.42
C THR A 147 26.23 17.50 0.02
N ALA A 148 26.10 18.81 -0.25
CA ALA A 148 25.73 19.29 -1.57
C ALA A 148 26.67 18.77 -2.68
N GLN A 149 27.98 18.70 -2.40
CA GLN A 149 28.99 18.19 -3.34
C GLN A 149 28.83 16.70 -3.62
N GLU A 150 28.48 15.91 -2.60
CA GLU A 150 28.20 14.48 -2.78
C GLU A 150 26.91 14.25 -3.58
N LEU A 151 25.87 15.05 -3.32
CA LEU A 151 24.63 15.00 -4.10
C LEU A 151 24.88 15.37 -5.57
N GLU A 152 25.65 16.42 -5.85
CA GLU A 152 26.05 16.79 -7.21
C GLU A 152 26.78 15.64 -7.91
N LYS A 153 27.76 15.04 -7.24
CA LYS A 153 28.49 13.88 -7.78
C LYS A 153 27.58 12.67 -8.06
N ILE A 154 26.60 12.40 -7.19
CA ILE A 154 25.62 11.33 -7.42
C ILE A 154 24.76 11.63 -8.65
N ILE A 155 24.32 12.87 -8.81
CA ILE A 155 23.52 13.32 -9.96
C ILE A 155 24.34 13.24 -11.25
N GLU A 156 25.60 13.67 -11.23
CA GLU A 156 26.52 13.56 -12.36
C GLU A 156 26.70 12.11 -12.79
N LEU A 157 26.88 11.18 -11.85
CA LEU A 157 26.96 9.75 -12.16
C LEU A 157 25.65 9.21 -12.74
N ALA A 158 24.50 9.61 -12.20
CA ALA A 158 23.19 9.18 -12.69
C ALA A 158 22.88 9.72 -14.11
N ALA A 159 23.46 10.86 -14.49
CA ALA A 159 23.27 11.48 -15.80
C ALA A 159 23.82 10.63 -16.97
N TRP A 160 24.72 9.69 -16.70
CA TRP A 160 25.24 8.73 -17.69
C TRP A 160 24.21 7.67 -18.11
N ALA A 161 23.05 7.60 -17.44
CA ALA A 161 22.00 6.67 -17.81
C ALA A 161 21.51 6.92 -19.26
N PRO A 162 21.35 5.86 -20.07
CA PRO A 162 20.85 6.01 -21.42
C PRO A 162 19.40 6.55 -21.41
N SER A 163 19.06 7.35 -22.42
CA SER A 163 17.71 7.85 -22.62
C SER A 163 17.30 7.77 -24.09
N VAL A 164 15.99 7.72 -24.36
CA VAL A 164 15.47 7.67 -25.74
C VAL A 164 15.98 8.90 -26.49
N SER A 165 16.70 8.64 -27.58
CA SER A 165 17.35 9.66 -28.41
C SER A 165 18.23 10.65 -27.63
N ASN A 166 18.82 10.20 -26.51
CA ASN A 166 19.63 11.04 -25.62
C ASN A 166 18.94 12.34 -25.16
N THR A 167 17.61 12.30 -24.98
CA THR A 167 16.82 13.49 -24.60
C THR A 167 17.04 13.95 -23.17
N GLN A 168 17.49 13.07 -22.27
CA GLN A 168 17.78 13.37 -20.86
C GLN A 168 16.64 14.17 -20.18
N SER A 169 15.39 13.73 -20.36
CA SER A 169 14.18 14.47 -19.97
C SER A 169 13.94 14.60 -18.45
N TRP A 170 14.83 14.04 -17.62
CA TRP A 170 14.71 14.06 -16.17
C TRP A 170 15.12 15.43 -15.59
N ARG A 171 14.53 15.80 -14.45
CA ARG A 171 14.85 17.02 -13.70
C ARG A 171 14.87 16.68 -12.21
N VAL A 172 15.88 17.17 -11.49
CA VAL A 172 15.96 17.13 -10.03
C VAL A 172 15.68 18.55 -9.52
N ARG A 173 14.91 18.69 -8.45
CA ARG A 173 14.56 19.96 -7.80
C ARG A 173 14.92 19.90 -6.33
#